data_AF-A0A6I2LAD5-F1
#
_entry.id   AF-A0A6I2LAD5-F1
#
_cell.length_a   1.000
_cell.length_b   1.000
_cell.length_c   1.000
_cell.angle_alpha   90.00
_cell.angle_beta   90.00
_cell.angle_gamma   90.00
#
_symmetry.space_group_name_H-M   'P 1'
#
loop_
_entity.id
_entity.type
_entity.pdbx_description
1 polymer ?
#
loop_
_entity_poly.entity_id
_entity_poly.type
_entity_poly.pdbx_seq_one_letter_code
_entity_poly.pdbx_strand_id
1 'polypeptide(L)'
;QIVADGKIMAEHERDITRDHGPGHTIYNWRHYLAVVQRKPGALRNGAPFVEMPAPFRKLQSILLKRSGGDREMVDILALVLLHDEKHVLAAVEHAIEAGTPSKQIILNTLSRLLDGSPAPLIDAPQALALDVEPIADFGRYDQLRQRRNNDAT
;
A
#
# COMPACT_ATOMS: atom_id res chain seq x y z
N GLN A 1 -1.76 15.72 22.90
CA GLN A 1 -0.61 15.56 21.99
C GLN A 1 0.00 14.19 22.24
N ILE A 2 0.32 13.43 21.20
CA ILE A 2 1.06 12.16 21.28
C ILE A 2 2.42 12.37 20.58
N VAL A 3 3.50 12.08 21.28
CA VAL A 3 4.89 12.24 20.80
C VAL A 3 5.55 10.86 20.77
N ALA A 4 6.21 10.53 19.66
CA ALA A 4 7.07 9.36 19.52
C ALA A 4 8.39 9.80 18.88
N ASP A 5 9.52 9.41 19.46
CA ASP A 5 10.89 9.75 19.01
C ASP A 5 11.09 11.25 18.70
N GLY A 6 10.56 12.13 19.55
CA GLY A 6 10.72 13.58 19.43
C GLY A 6 9.91 14.24 18.30
N LYS A 7 9.13 13.47 17.52
CA LYS A 7 8.24 13.99 16.48
C LYS A 7 6.79 14.00 16.96
N ILE A 8 6.10 15.12 16.78
CA ILE A 8 4.66 15.24 17.08
C ILE A 8 3.91 14.44 16.01
N MET A 9 3.38 13.28 16.39
CA MET A 9 2.66 12.39 15.47
C MET A 9 1.17 12.72 15.38
N ALA A 10 0.64 13.38 16.41
CA ALA A 10 -0.79 13.70 16.55
C ALA A 10 -0.98 14.85 17.54
N GLU A 11 -1.61 15.92 17.08
CA GLU A 11 -2.09 17.02 17.92
C GLU A 11 -3.60 16.91 18.05
N HIS A 12 -4.10 16.92 19.29
CA HIS A 12 -5.52 16.90 19.56
C HIS A 12 -5.85 18.24 20.21
N GLU A 13 -6.69 19.02 19.53
CA GLU A 13 -7.27 20.22 20.12
C GLU A 13 -8.15 19.78 21.29
N ARG A 14 -7.95 20.37 22.48
CA ARG A 14 -8.77 20.06 23.65
C ARG A 14 -10.11 20.77 23.49
N ASP A 15 -11.07 20.10 22.86
CA ASP A 15 -12.45 20.57 22.81
C ASP A 15 -13.16 20.20 24.11
N ILE A 16 -13.07 21.09 25.10
CA ILE A 16 -13.83 21.00 26.35
C ILE A 16 -15.05 21.89 26.18
N THR A 17 -16.16 21.31 25.76
CA THR A 17 -17.44 22.02 25.75
C THR A 17 -17.79 22.36 27.20
N ARG A 18 -17.74 23.65 27.57
CA ARG A 18 -18.13 24.14 28.91
C ARG A 18 -19.65 24.17 29.11
N ASP A 19 -20.40 23.91 28.03
CA ASP A 19 -21.84 23.81 28.06
C ASP A 19 -22.25 22.35 28.29
N HIS A 20 -23.31 22.10 29.06
CA HIS A 20 -23.85 20.75 29.34
C HIS A 20 -24.54 20.10 28.12
N GLY A 21 -24.13 20.48 26.90
CA GLY A 21 -24.53 19.83 25.66
C GLY A 21 -23.81 18.49 25.44
N PRO A 22 -24.27 17.67 24.47
CA PRO A 22 -23.56 16.44 24.11
C PRO A 22 -22.15 16.77 23.63
N GLY A 23 -21.13 16.19 24.28
CA GLY A 23 -19.72 16.47 23.96
C GLY A 23 -19.35 16.09 22.52
N HIS A 24 -18.60 16.95 21.85
CA HIS A 24 -18.08 16.69 20.51
C HIS A 24 -16.96 15.64 20.56
N THR A 25 -17.16 14.51 19.86
CA THR A 25 -16.10 13.49 19.69
C THR A 25 -15.51 13.61 18.30
N ILE A 26 -14.29 14.12 18.19
CA ILE A 26 -13.56 14.23 16.92
C ILE A 26 -12.68 12.99 16.77
N TYR A 27 -13.07 12.07 15.89
CA TYR A 27 -12.26 10.89 15.62
C TYR A 27 -11.22 11.16 14.53
N ASN A 28 -10.10 11.78 14.88
CA ASN A 28 -8.97 11.86 13.96
C ASN A 28 -8.33 10.47 13.79
N TRP A 29 -8.64 9.77 12.70
CA TRP A 29 -8.13 8.43 12.38
C TRP A 29 -6.61 8.32 12.45
N ARG A 30 -5.87 9.41 12.19
CA ARG A 30 -4.40 9.45 12.28
C ARG A 30 -3.90 9.11 13.68
N HIS A 31 -4.67 9.48 14.71
CA HIS A 31 -4.32 9.25 16.11
C HIS A 31 -4.37 7.76 16.48
N TYR A 32 -5.06 6.96 15.69
CA TYR A 32 -5.25 5.53 15.92
C TYR A 32 -4.25 4.66 15.15
N LEU A 33 -3.39 5.24 14.30
CA LEU A 33 -2.44 4.47 13.49
C LEU A 33 -1.46 3.64 14.34
N ALA A 34 -0.89 4.21 15.39
CA ALA A 34 0.02 3.48 16.28
C ALA A 34 -0.67 2.31 17.00
N VAL A 35 -1.97 2.44 17.31
CA VAL A 35 -2.77 1.37 17.92
C VAL A 35 -2.99 0.24 16.93
N VAL A 36 -3.36 0.61 15.70
CA VAL A 36 -3.74 -0.35 14.67
C VAL A 36 -2.54 -1.06 14.05
N GLN A 37 -1.35 -0.45 14.04
CA GLN A 37 -0.08 -1.14 13.74
C GLN A 37 0.17 -2.35 14.65
N ARG A 38 -0.23 -2.27 15.92
CA ARG A 38 -0.12 -3.38 16.88
C ARG A 38 -1.29 -4.35 16.79
N LYS A 39 -2.46 -3.87 16.35
CA LYS A 39 -3.71 -4.65 16.26
C LYS A 39 -4.43 -4.39 14.94
N PRO A 40 -3.98 -5.00 13.81
CA PRO A 40 -4.55 -4.72 12.49
C PRO A 40 -6.05 -4.98 12.37
N GLY A 41 -6.56 -5.98 13.11
CA GLY A 41 -7.99 -6.31 13.14
C GLY A 41 -8.90 -5.18 13.62
N ALA A 42 -8.37 -4.18 14.34
CA ALA A 42 -9.13 -3.01 14.76
C ALA A 42 -9.60 -2.13 13.59
N LEU A 43 -9.00 -2.27 12.40
CA LEU A 43 -9.45 -1.59 11.19
C LEU A 43 -10.88 -1.96 10.78
N ARG A 44 -11.33 -3.18 11.06
CA ARG A 44 -12.60 -3.71 10.53
C ARG A 44 -13.82 -2.95 11.05
N ASN A 45 -13.77 -2.56 12.33
CA ASN A 45 -14.91 -1.99 13.05
C ASN A 45 -14.55 -0.71 13.82
N GLY A 46 -13.36 -0.15 13.60
CA GLY A 46 -12.94 1.04 14.34
C GLY A 46 -13.70 2.27 13.84
N ALA A 47 -14.50 2.88 14.71
CA ALA A 47 -15.23 4.13 14.44
C ALA A 47 -14.37 5.23 13.76
N PRO A 48 -13.10 5.44 14.14
CA PRO A 48 -12.25 6.44 13.48
C PRO A 48 -12.00 6.16 11.98
N PHE A 49 -11.98 4.89 11.57
CA PHE A 49 -11.70 4.51 10.18
C PHE A 49 -12.90 4.73 9.24
N VAL A 50 -14.08 4.98 9.79
CA VAL A 50 -15.27 5.37 9.02
C VAL A 50 -15.13 6.78 8.46
N GLU A 51 -14.43 7.68 9.15
CA GLU A 51 -14.26 9.08 8.75
C GLU A 51 -13.05 9.32 7.85
N MET A 52 -12.31 8.28 7.47
CA MET A 52 -11.17 8.41 6.55
C MET A 52 -11.57 8.96 5.17
N PRO A 53 -10.65 9.64 4.46
CA PRO A 53 -10.83 9.99 3.06
C PRO A 53 -11.35 8.84 2.20
N ALA A 54 -12.21 9.16 1.22
CA ALA A 54 -12.87 8.18 0.37
C ALA A 54 -11.93 7.19 -0.34
N PRO A 55 -10.74 7.60 -0.85
CA PRO A 55 -9.79 6.66 -1.46
C PRO A 55 -9.31 5.58 -0.50
N PHE A 56 -9.00 5.93 0.76
CA PHE A 56 -8.59 4.95 1.76
C PHE A 56 -9.72 3.99 2.13
N ARG A 57 -10.97 4.47 2.23
CA ARG A 57 -12.13 3.58 2.46
C ARG A 57 -12.34 2.62 1.29
N LYS A 58 -12.20 3.10 0.06
CA LYS A 58 -12.29 2.26 -1.15
C LYS A 58 -11.18 1.21 -1.15
N LEU A 59 -9.93 1.60 -0.90
CA LEU A 59 -8.80 0.69 -0.74
C LEU A 59 -9.07 -0.38 0.34
N GLN A 60 -9.54 0.04 1.52
CA GLN A 60 -9.86 -0.86 2.63
C GLN A 60 -10.89 -1.93 2.21
N SER A 61 -11.95 -1.54 1.51
CA SER A 61 -12.97 -2.48 1.01
C SER A 61 -12.43 -3.52 0.01
N ILE A 62 -11.35 -3.18 -0.70
CA ILE A 62 -10.66 -4.08 -1.64
C ILE A 62 -9.73 -5.01 -0.88
N LEU A 63 -8.87 -4.46 0.01
CA LEU A 63 -7.85 -5.23 0.71
C LEU A 63 -8.43 -6.18 1.76
N LEU A 64 -9.46 -5.77 2.51
CA LEU A 64 -10.04 -6.60 3.58
C LEU A 64 -10.69 -7.90 3.10
N LYS A 65 -10.91 -8.05 1.78
CA LYS A 65 -11.36 -9.31 1.16
C LYS A 65 -10.25 -10.34 1.03
N ARG A 66 -8.98 -9.93 1.13
CA ARG A 66 -7.78 -10.77 1.00
C ARG A 66 -7.32 -11.24 2.39
N SER A 67 -6.72 -12.43 2.45
CA SER A 67 -6.01 -12.88 3.66
C SER A 67 -4.83 -11.95 3.95
N GLY A 68 -4.74 -11.42 5.17
CA GLY A 68 -3.70 -10.46 5.57
C GLY A 68 -3.86 -9.03 5.04
N GLY A 69 -4.96 -8.73 4.34
CA GLY A 69 -5.20 -7.39 3.78
C GLY A 69 -5.47 -6.30 4.81
N ASP A 70 -5.82 -6.68 6.05
CA ASP A 70 -5.85 -5.74 7.17
C ASP A 70 -4.45 -5.22 7.46
N ARG A 71 -3.46 -6.10 7.61
CA ARG A 71 -2.05 -5.72 7.84
C ARG A 71 -1.51 -4.88 6.69
N GLU A 72 -1.80 -5.27 5.45
CA GLU A 72 -1.43 -4.49 4.26
C GLU A 72 -2.05 -3.08 4.28
N MET A 73 -3.34 -2.97 4.62
CA MET A 73 -4.02 -1.69 4.76
C MET A 73 -3.38 -0.82 5.85
N VAL A 74 -3.02 -1.40 7.00
CA VAL A 74 -2.34 -0.66 8.08
C VAL A 74 -1.00 -0.12 7.62
N ASP A 75 -0.21 -0.94 6.93
CA ASP A 75 1.10 -0.53 6.42
C ASP A 75 0.97 0.64 5.43
N ILE A 76 -0.08 0.66 4.61
CA ILE A 76 -0.35 1.76 3.67
C ILE A 76 -0.77 3.02 4.42
N LEU A 77 -1.67 2.92 5.40
CA LEU A 77 -2.07 4.07 6.22
C LEU A 77 -0.89 4.65 7.01
N ALA A 78 0.05 3.81 7.43
CA ALA A 78 1.26 4.23 8.12
C ALA A 78 2.17 5.13 7.27
N LEU A 79 2.07 5.08 5.94
CA LEU A 79 2.83 5.97 5.05
C LEU A 79 2.54 7.45 5.31
N VAL A 80 1.35 7.78 5.82
CA VAL A 80 0.93 9.14 6.16
C VAL A 80 1.67 9.71 7.40
N LEU A 81 2.41 8.87 8.12
CA LEU A 81 3.33 9.30 9.18
C LEU A 81 4.69 9.77 8.64
N LEU A 82 5.04 9.33 7.43
CA LEU A 82 6.34 9.59 6.79
C LEU A 82 6.24 10.57 5.62
N HIS A 83 5.08 10.62 4.97
CA HIS A 83 4.81 11.41 3.78
C HIS A 83 3.58 12.31 3.97
N ASP A 84 3.48 13.38 3.17
CA ASP A 84 2.27 14.21 3.13
C ASP A 84 1.07 13.35 2.70
N GLU A 85 -0.03 13.50 3.42
CA GLU A 85 -1.29 12.78 3.21
C GLU A 85 -1.79 12.89 1.77
N LYS A 86 -1.63 14.07 1.14
CA LYS A 86 -2.08 14.32 -0.23
C LYS A 86 -1.36 13.43 -1.24
N HIS A 87 -0.06 13.23 -1.08
CA HIS A 87 0.73 12.37 -1.98
C HIS A 87 0.35 10.89 -1.79
N VAL A 88 0.12 10.46 -0.54
CA VAL A 88 -0.33 9.08 -0.26
C VAL A 88 -1.72 8.84 -0.83
N LEU A 89 -2.65 9.80 -0.67
CA LEU A 89 -3.98 9.73 -1.26
C LEU A 89 -3.92 9.63 -2.79
N ALA A 90 -3.15 10.49 -3.45
CA ALA A 90 -2.98 10.44 -4.90
C ALA A 90 -2.38 9.10 -5.38
N ALA A 91 -1.39 8.56 -4.65
CA ALA A 91 -0.82 7.25 -4.96
C ALA A 91 -1.84 6.10 -4.82
N VAL A 92 -2.71 6.17 -3.80
CA VAL A 92 -3.80 5.22 -3.60
C VAL A 92 -4.86 5.32 -4.70
N GLU A 93 -5.26 6.54 -5.08
CA GLU A 93 -6.20 6.78 -6.17
C GLU A 93 -5.69 6.17 -7.48
N HIS A 94 -4.47 6.52 -7.89
CA HIS A 94 -3.83 5.95 -9.08
C HIS A 94 -3.73 4.41 -9.03
N ALA A 95 -3.39 3.84 -7.86
CA ALA A 95 -3.31 2.38 -7.73
C ALA A 95 -4.68 1.69 -7.85
N ILE A 96 -5.75 2.34 -7.37
CA ILE A 96 -7.13 1.85 -7.53
C ILE A 96 -7.57 1.96 -9.00
N GLU A 97 -7.24 3.07 -9.67
CA GLU A 97 -7.54 3.27 -11.09
C GLU A 97 -6.84 2.25 -11.99
N ALA A 98 -5.60 1.88 -11.64
CA ALA A 98 -4.86 0.79 -12.29
C ALA A 98 -5.44 -0.61 -12.01
N GLY A 99 -6.49 -0.74 -11.19
CA GLY A 99 -7.25 -1.97 -10.95
C GLY A 99 -6.57 -3.00 -10.04
N THR A 100 -5.30 -2.82 -9.70
CA THR A 100 -4.51 -3.78 -8.90
C THR A 100 -3.89 -3.14 -7.66
N PRO A 101 -4.67 -2.50 -6.76
CA PRO A 101 -4.08 -1.85 -5.60
C PRO A 101 -3.41 -2.87 -4.68
N SER A 102 -2.12 -2.63 -4.42
CA SER A 102 -1.28 -3.34 -3.46
C SER A 102 -0.32 -2.35 -2.81
N LYS A 103 0.22 -2.69 -1.63
CA LYS A 103 1.24 -1.90 -0.94
C LYS A 103 2.42 -1.58 -1.85
N GLN A 104 2.89 -2.57 -2.63
CA GLN A 104 4.03 -2.40 -3.53
C GLN A 104 3.73 -1.39 -4.64
N ILE A 105 2.55 -1.47 -5.26
CA ILE A 105 2.15 -0.55 -6.34
C ILE A 105 1.97 0.86 -5.78
N ILE A 106 1.38 1.00 -4.59
CA ILE A 106 1.20 2.30 -3.93
C ILE A 106 2.54 2.93 -3.58
N LEU A 107 3.47 2.18 -2.97
CA LEU A 107 4.82 2.65 -2.68
C LEU A 107 5.54 3.11 -3.94
N ASN A 108 5.46 2.31 -5.01
CA ASN A 108 6.13 2.62 -6.26
C ASN A 108 5.53 3.86 -6.95
N THR A 109 4.20 4.03 -6.92
CA THR A 109 3.54 5.24 -7.40
C THR A 109 3.88 6.45 -6.53
N LEU A 110 3.93 6.30 -5.22
CA LEU A 110 4.32 7.35 -4.30
C LEU A 110 5.75 7.83 -4.56
N SER A 111 6.70 6.90 -4.74
CA SER A 111 8.08 7.25 -5.12
C SER A 111 8.11 8.05 -6.42
N ARG A 112 7.38 7.64 -7.46
CA ARG A 112 7.30 8.41 -8.72
C ARG A 112 6.69 9.81 -8.53
N LEU A 113 5.68 9.95 -7.67
CA LEU A 113 5.07 11.25 -7.39
C LEU A 113 6.04 12.19 -6.67
N LEU A 114 6.91 11.66 -5.80
CA LEU A 114 7.86 12.44 -5.01
C LEU A 114 9.16 12.73 -5.77
N ASP A 115 9.70 11.74 -6.48
CA ASP A 115 10.99 11.81 -7.17
C ASP A 115 10.85 12.39 -8.60
N GLY A 116 9.62 12.46 -9.13
CA GLY A 116 9.32 12.91 -10.49
C GLY A 116 9.25 11.78 -11.51
N SER A 117 9.11 12.16 -12.79
CA SER A 117 8.97 11.19 -13.89
C SER A 117 10.15 10.21 -13.91
N PRO A 118 9.91 8.90 -14.12
CA PRO A 118 10.99 7.92 -14.17
C PRO A 118 12.02 8.33 -15.22
N ALA A 119 13.28 7.94 -14.96
CA ALA A 119 14.35 8.12 -15.94
C ALA A 119 13.87 7.59 -17.31
N PRO A 120 14.12 8.33 -18.41
CA PRO A 120 13.67 7.93 -19.74
C PRO A 120 14.12 6.50 -20.04
N LEU A 121 13.29 5.76 -20.79
CA LEU A 121 13.72 4.45 -21.31
C LEU A 121 15.08 4.65 -21.97
N ILE A 122 16.07 3.91 -21.50
CA ILE A 122 17.37 3.84 -22.15
C ILE A 122 17.11 3.08 -23.45
N ASP A 123 17.26 3.76 -24.59
CA ASP A 123 17.31 3.06 -25.88
C ASP A 123 18.42 2.03 -25.79
N ALA A 124 18.07 0.75 -25.92
CA ALA A 124 19.05 -0.32 -25.88
C ALA A 124 20.10 -0.02 -26.96
N PRO A 125 21.39 0.11 -26.62
CA PRO A 125 22.41 0.38 -27.61
C PRO A 125 22.35 -0.70 -28.69
N GLN A 126 22.57 -0.31 -29.94
CA GLN A 126 22.50 -1.21 -31.11
C GLN A 126 23.42 -2.43 -30.97
N ALA A 127 24.45 -2.34 -30.12
CA ALA A 127 25.34 -3.44 -29.73
C ALA A 127 24.67 -4.56 -28.90
N LEU A 128 23.46 -4.33 -28.35
CA LEU A 128 22.64 -5.31 -27.64
C LEU A 128 21.49 -5.84 -28.50
N ALA A 129 21.49 -5.57 -29.81
CA ALA A 129 20.58 -6.21 -30.74
C ALA A 129 20.81 -7.73 -30.70
N LEU A 130 19.75 -8.48 -30.40
CA LEU A 130 19.81 -9.94 -30.35
C LEU A 130 19.96 -10.47 -31.77
N ASP A 131 21.11 -11.09 -32.07
CA ASP A 131 21.34 -11.78 -33.35
C ASP A 131 20.48 -13.05 -33.48
N VAL A 132 20.09 -13.62 -32.33
CA VAL A 132 19.15 -14.73 -32.23
C VAL A 132 18.11 -14.39 -31.16
N GLU A 133 16.87 -14.19 -31.61
CA GLU A 133 15.76 -13.95 -30.69
C GLU A 133 15.44 -15.25 -29.93
N PRO A 134 15.33 -15.20 -28.59
CA PRO A 134 15.04 -16.39 -27.80
C PRO A 134 13.67 -16.95 -28.16
N ILE A 135 13.67 -18.15 -28.72
CA ILE A 135 12.46 -18.94 -28.92
C ILE A 135 12.06 -19.50 -27.56
N ALA A 136 10.83 -19.25 -27.14
CA ALA A 136 10.25 -19.84 -25.94
C ALA A 136 9.95 -21.34 -26.15
N ASP A 137 10.99 -22.15 -26.30
CA ASP A 137 10.91 -23.59 -26.48
C ASP A 137 10.99 -24.32 -25.12
N PHE A 138 9.83 -24.74 -24.60
CA PHE A 138 9.73 -25.54 -23.39
C PHE A 138 10.01 -27.04 -23.62
N GLY A 139 10.12 -27.50 -24.87
CA GLY A 139 10.24 -28.91 -25.23
C GLY A 139 11.53 -29.57 -24.72
N ARG A 140 12.59 -28.79 -24.49
CA ARG A 140 13.84 -29.26 -23.87
C ARG A 140 13.61 -29.78 -22.44
N TYR A 141 12.69 -29.19 -21.70
CA TYR A 141 12.36 -29.62 -20.34
C TYR A 141 11.45 -30.85 -20.32
N ASP A 142 10.52 -30.96 -21.29
CA ASP A 142 9.65 -32.13 -21.43
C ASP A 142 10.45 -33.42 -21.69
N GLN A 143 11.51 -33.34 -22.49
CA GLN A 143 12.40 -34.48 -22.75
C GLN A 143 13.20 -34.91 -21.50
N LEU A 144 13.63 -33.94 -20.67
CA LEU A 144 14.29 -34.23 -19.39
C LEU A 144 13.33 -34.92 -18.41
N ARG A 145 12.05 -34.56 -18.43
CA ARG A 145 11.01 -35.20 -17.62
C ARG A 145 10.72 -36.63 -18.07
N GLN A 146 10.78 -36.91 -19.37
CA GLN A 146 10.57 -38.26 -19.93
C GLN A 146 11.76 -39.20 -19.67
N ARG A 147 13.01 -38.72 -19.76
CA ARG A 147 14.21 -39.55 -19.48
C ARG A 147 14.24 -40.07 -18.05
N ARG A 148 13.89 -39.23 -17.07
CA ARG A 148 13.83 -39.63 -15.66
C ARG A 148 12.76 -40.70 -15.36
N ASN A 149 11.73 -40.82 -16.19
CA ASN A 149 10.73 -41.87 -16.04
C ASN A 149 11.17 -43.21 -16.66
N ASN A 150 12.10 -43.19 -17.62
CA ASN A 150 12.59 -44.40 -18.28
C ASN A 150 13.78 -45.05 -17.54
N ASP A 151 14.52 -44.30 -16.72
CA ASP A 151 15.63 -44.83 -15.89
C ASP A 151 15.14 -45.47 -14.57
N ALA A 152 13.82 -45.53 -14.35
CA ALA A 152 13.17 -46.06 -13.15
C ALA A 152 12.45 -47.41 -13.38
N THR A 153 12.77 -48.12 -14.47
CA THR A 153 12.27 -49.48 -14.77
C THR A 153 13.44 -50.41 -15.02
#